data_AF-A0A2V1DC53-F1
#
_entry.id   AF-A0A2V1DC53-F1
#
_cell.length_a   1.000
_cell.length_b   1.000
_cell.length_c   1.000
_cell.angle_alpha   90.00
_cell.angle_beta   90.00
_cell.angle_gamma   90.00
#
_symmetry.space_group_name_H-M   'P 1'
#
loop_
_entity.id
_entity.type
_entity.pdbx_description
1 polymer ?
#
loop_
_entity_poly.entity_id
_entity_poly.type
_entity_poly.pdbx_seq_one_letter_code
_entity_poly.pdbx_strand_id
1 'polypeptide(L)'
;MAPSSKLRVQTSALQRLIKEEASYHKELEQQEGRISKLEANPSEDNAEYLLKQERQALEETKKVIPTVREKIVQTLQQVEEELENNKAEGGVASTEDVTKAKEAVAAGKKALGQSA
;
A
#
# COMPACT_ATOMS: atom_id res chain seq x y z
N MET A 1 22.60 15.84 -12.61
CA MET A 1 22.28 14.39 -12.44
C MET A 1 21.54 13.93 -13.68
N ALA A 2 21.82 12.72 -14.18
CA ALA A 2 20.99 12.12 -15.22
C ALA A 2 19.57 11.87 -14.67
N PRO A 3 18.52 12.00 -15.49
CA PRO A 3 17.15 11.67 -15.06
C PRO A 3 17.06 10.20 -14.65
N SER A 4 16.27 9.91 -13.62
CA SER A 4 16.00 8.54 -13.19
C SER A 4 15.29 7.75 -14.29
N SER A 5 15.70 6.49 -14.50
CA SER A 5 15.06 5.58 -15.46
C SER A 5 13.57 5.36 -15.11
N LYS A 6 12.75 5.06 -16.11
CA LYS A 6 11.33 4.75 -15.92
C LYS A 6 11.13 3.60 -14.93
N LEU A 7 11.89 2.51 -15.09
CA LEU A 7 11.92 1.38 -14.15
C LEU A 7 12.13 1.83 -12.70
N ARG A 8 13.11 2.71 -12.44
CA ARG A 8 13.39 3.21 -11.08
C ARG A 8 12.26 4.08 -10.54
N VAL A 9 11.68 4.94 -11.37
CA VAL A 9 10.56 5.83 -11.00
C VAL A 9 9.35 4.99 -10.60
N GLN A 10 8.94 4.04 -11.44
CA GLN A 10 7.79 3.18 -11.18
C GLN A 10 8.02 2.24 -9.99
N THR A 11 9.23 1.69 -9.84
CA THR A 11 9.61 0.89 -8.66
C THR A 11 9.43 1.71 -7.37
N SER A 12 9.87 2.97 -7.38
CA SER A 12 9.73 3.86 -6.22
C SER A 12 8.27 4.21 -5.93
N ALA A 13 7.45 4.38 -6.98
CA ALA A 13 6.02 4.60 -6.84
C ALA A 13 5.31 3.39 -6.22
N LEU A 14 5.62 2.17 -6.71
CA LEU A 14 5.06 0.93 -6.17
C LEU A 14 5.41 0.76 -4.69
N GLN A 15 6.67 0.99 -4.31
CA GLN A 15 7.10 0.92 -2.91
C GLN A 15 6.37 1.91 -2.00
N ARG A 16 6.04 3.11 -2.50
CA ARG A 16 5.27 4.11 -1.73
C ARG A 16 3.83 3.65 -1.52
N LEU A 17 3.19 3.15 -2.58
CA LEU A 17 1.82 2.64 -2.51
C LEU A 17 1.68 1.45 -1.55
N ILE A 18 2.65 0.52 -1.57
CA ILE A 18 2.68 -0.62 -0.61
C ILE A 18 2.78 -0.12 0.83
N LYS A 19 3.62 0.89 1.10
CA LYS A 19 3.75 1.49 2.44
C LYS A 19 2.49 2.24 2.86
N GLU A 20 1.84 2.91 1.91
CA GLU A 20 0.57 3.61 2.12
C GLU A 20 -0.54 2.62 2.49
N GLU A 21 -0.70 1.51 1.76
CA GLU A 21 -1.65 0.47 2.11
C GLU A 21 -1.37 -0.12 3.51
N ALA A 22 -0.11 -0.43 3.81
CA ALA A 22 0.28 -0.93 5.13
C ALA A 22 -0.04 0.06 6.26
N SER A 23 0.08 1.37 6.00
CA SER A 23 -0.29 2.42 6.95
C SER A 23 -1.79 2.41 7.23
N TYR A 24 -2.63 2.24 6.19
CA TYR A 24 -4.08 2.16 6.36
C TYR A 24 -4.52 0.91 7.13
N HIS A 25 -3.90 -0.24 6.90
CA HIS A 25 -4.18 -1.44 7.73
C HIS A 25 -3.82 -1.22 9.19
N LYS A 26 -2.68 -0.58 9.47
CA LYS A 26 -2.31 -0.21 10.85
C LYS A 26 -3.30 0.77 11.47
N GLU A 27 -3.82 1.71 10.69
CA GLU A 27 -4.85 2.65 11.16
C GLU A 27 -6.15 1.94 11.51
N LEU A 28 -6.59 0.95 10.71
CA LEU A 28 -7.74 0.11 11.02
C LEU A 28 -7.56 -0.61 12.36
N GLU A 29 -6.43 -1.29 12.57
CA GLU A 29 -6.13 -1.99 13.83
C GLU A 29 -6.21 -1.04 15.05
N GLN A 30 -5.72 0.19 14.89
CA GLN A 30 -5.77 1.20 15.96
C GLN A 30 -7.18 1.69 16.23
N GLN A 31 -7.98 1.96 15.18
CA GLN A 31 -9.38 2.36 15.29
C GLN A 31 -10.22 1.25 15.94
N GLU A 32 -10.06 0.00 15.51
CA GLU A 32 -10.72 -1.17 16.11
C GLU A 32 -10.35 -1.35 17.59
N GLY A 33 -9.08 -1.12 17.93
CA GLY A 33 -8.61 -1.12 19.31
C GLY A 33 -9.22 0.00 20.17
N ARG A 34 -9.44 1.20 19.62
CA ARG A 34 -10.13 2.30 20.32
C ARG A 34 -11.62 2.01 20.48
N ILE A 35 -12.28 1.51 19.44
CA ILE A 35 -13.69 1.07 19.49
C ILE A 35 -13.89 0.03 20.59
N SER A 36 -13.05 -1.01 20.63
CA SER A 36 -13.14 -2.07 21.64
C SER A 36 -13.01 -1.54 23.07
N LYS A 37 -12.15 -0.54 23.29
CA LYS A 37 -11.99 0.10 24.61
C LYS A 37 -13.21 0.92 25.00
N LEU A 38 -13.79 1.67 24.06
CA LEU A 38 -15.01 2.46 24.29
C LEU A 38 -16.22 1.56 24.57
N GLU A 39 -16.33 0.42 23.87
CA GLU A 39 -17.39 -0.57 24.11
C GLU A 39 -17.27 -1.26 25.47
N ALA A 40 -16.05 -1.45 25.98
CA ALA A 40 -15.81 -2.05 27.30
C ALA A 40 -16.13 -1.11 28.48
N ASN A 41 -16.12 0.22 28.26
CA ASN A 41 -16.33 1.23 29.30
C ASN A 41 -17.45 2.23 28.90
N PRO A 42 -18.71 1.78 28.74
CA PRO A 42 -19.80 2.63 28.23
C PRO A 42 -20.24 3.74 29.20
N SER A 43 -19.78 3.70 30.45
CA SER A 43 -20.12 4.68 31.49
C SER A 43 -19.22 5.93 31.50
N GLU A 44 -18.22 6.01 30.63
CA GLU A 44 -17.41 7.22 30.47
C GLU A 44 -18.22 8.35 29.81
N ASP A 45 -18.08 9.58 30.30
CA ASP A 45 -18.73 10.74 29.71
C ASP A 45 -18.37 10.86 28.23
N ASN A 46 -19.40 10.94 27.36
CA ASN A 46 -19.30 10.99 25.90
C ASN A 46 -18.89 9.68 25.19
N ALA A 47 -18.87 8.53 25.86
CA ALA A 47 -18.51 7.25 25.25
C ALA A 47 -19.30 6.92 23.96
N GLU A 48 -20.61 7.16 23.95
CA GLU A 48 -21.46 6.92 22.77
C GLU A 48 -21.10 7.83 21.59
N TYR A 49 -20.83 9.12 21.87
CA TYR A 49 -20.43 10.08 20.85
C TYR A 49 -19.06 9.70 20.24
N LEU A 50 -18.08 9.39 21.10
CA LEU A 50 -16.75 8.95 20.68
C LEU A 50 -16.81 7.65 19.88
N LEU A 51 -17.63 6.69 20.31
CA LEU A 51 -17.83 5.42 19.61
C LEU A 51 -18.38 5.65 18.20
N LYS A 52 -19.36 6.55 18.05
CA LYS A 52 -19.90 6.92 16.74
C LYS A 52 -18.84 7.55 15.84
N GLN A 53 -18.01 8.46 16.37
CA GLN A 53 -16.92 9.08 15.62
C GLN A 53 -15.87 8.07 15.17
N GLU A 54 -15.41 7.19 16.07
CA GLU A 54 -14.40 6.18 15.73
C GLU A 54 -14.94 5.17 14.70
N ARG A 55 -16.20 4.77 14.80
CA ARG A 55 -16.84 3.93 13.77
C ARG A 55 -16.93 4.63 12.42
N GLN A 56 -17.23 5.93 12.40
CA GLN A 56 -17.22 6.69 11.15
C GLN A 56 -15.81 6.76 10.55
N ALA A 57 -14.80 7.07 11.37
CA ALA A 57 -13.40 7.11 10.93
C ALA A 57 -12.94 5.74 10.38
N LEU A 58 -13.31 4.65 11.03
CA LEU A 58 -13.05 3.29 10.56
C LEU A 58 -13.64 3.03 9.17
N GLU A 59 -14.90 3.41 8.95
CA GLU A 59 -15.55 3.25 7.65
C GLU A 59 -14.94 4.16 6.57
N GLU A 60 -14.46 5.35 6.93
CA GLU A 60 -13.73 6.23 6.01
C GLU A 60 -12.38 5.61 5.61
N THR A 61 -11.60 5.08 6.55
CA THR A 61 -10.33 4.39 6.27
C THR A 61 -10.57 3.16 5.37
N LYS A 62 -11.59 2.34 5.65
CA LYS A 62 -11.96 1.19 4.80
C LYS A 62 -12.26 1.58 3.36
N LYS A 63 -12.86 2.74 3.13
CA LYS A 63 -13.19 3.23 1.77
C LYS A 63 -11.96 3.65 0.96
N VAL A 64 -10.85 3.99 1.61
CA VAL A 64 -9.62 4.41 0.91
C VAL A 64 -8.83 3.21 0.38
N ILE A 65 -8.81 2.10 1.13
CA ILE A 65 -7.99 0.91 0.82
C ILE A 65 -8.23 0.36 -0.61
N PRO A 66 -9.47 0.21 -1.12
CA PRO A 66 -9.70 -0.29 -2.47
C PRO A 66 -9.01 0.56 -3.55
N THR A 67 -9.06 1.89 -3.42
CA THR A 67 -8.44 2.82 -4.36
C THR A 67 -6.91 2.72 -4.34
N VAL A 68 -6.32 2.53 -3.16
CA VAL A 68 -4.86 2.32 -3.03
C VAL A 68 -4.47 0.98 -3.66
N ARG A 69 -5.24 -0.08 -3.43
CA ARG A 69 -5.01 -1.40 -4.03
C ARG A 69 -5.09 -1.37 -5.55
N GLU A 70 -6.06 -0.64 -6.12
CA GLU A 70 -6.16 -0.46 -7.57
C GLU A 70 -4.89 0.20 -8.13
N LYS A 71 -4.39 1.26 -7.48
CA LYS A 71 -3.13 1.91 -7.86
C LYS A 71 -1.93 0.98 -7.74
N ILE A 72 -1.90 0.12 -6.71
CA ILE A 72 -0.85 -0.91 -6.57
C ILE A 72 -0.90 -1.86 -7.77
N VAL A 73 -2.07 -2.38 -8.14
CA VAL A 73 -2.24 -3.26 -9.31
C VAL A 73 -1.73 -2.59 -10.59
N GLN A 74 -2.17 -1.37 -10.85
CA GLN A 74 -1.78 -0.62 -12.06
C GLN A 74 -0.27 -0.37 -12.09
N THR A 75 0.32 0.06 -10.98
CA THR A 75 1.76 0.36 -10.91
C THR A 75 2.60 -0.92 -10.94
N LEU A 76 2.11 -2.02 -10.38
CA LEU A 76 2.75 -3.33 -10.45
C LEU A 76 2.84 -3.80 -11.90
N GLN A 77 1.76 -3.71 -12.67
CA GLN A 77 1.76 -4.04 -14.10
C GLN A 77 2.78 -3.19 -14.88
N GLN A 78 2.85 -1.89 -14.59
CA GLN A 78 3.85 -1.00 -15.21
C GLN A 78 5.29 -1.42 -14.90
N VAL A 79 5.59 -1.78 -13.64
CA VAL A 79 6.94 -2.24 -13.26
C VAL A 79 7.27 -3.57 -13.94
N GLU A 80 6.32 -4.49 -14.04
CA GLU A 80 6.50 -5.75 -14.77
C GLU A 80 6.75 -5.50 -16.27
N GLU A 81 6.00 -4.59 -16.89
CA GLU A 81 6.21 -4.19 -18.29
C GLU A 81 7.60 -3.58 -18.51
N GLU A 82 8.05 -2.65 -17.65
CA GLU A 82 9.38 -2.05 -17.76
C GLU A 82 10.51 -3.08 -17.54
N LEU A 83 10.27 -4.12 -16.72
CA LEU A 83 11.22 -5.23 -16.57
C LEU A 83 11.33 -6.07 -17.86
N GLU A 84 10.23 -6.33 -18.55
CA GLU A 84 10.25 -7.03 -19.84
C GLU A 84 10.87 -6.16 -20.94
N ASN A 85 10.52 -4.88 -21.01
CA ASN A 85 11.14 -3.93 -21.93
C ASN A 85 12.66 -3.86 -21.72
N ASN A 86 13.10 -3.83 -20.46
CA ASN A 86 14.52 -3.84 -20.15
C ASN A 86 15.26 -5.08 -20.66
N LYS A 87 14.63 -6.27 -20.58
CA LYS A 87 15.20 -7.50 -21.15
C LYS A 87 15.26 -7.44 -22.66
N ALA A 88 14.20 -6.96 -23.32
CA ALA A 88 14.13 -6.83 -24.77
C ALA A 88 15.19 -5.86 -25.33
N GLU A 89 15.52 -4.82 -24.58
CA GLU A 89 16.58 -3.84 -24.90
C GLU A 89 18.00 -4.34 -24.56
N GLY A 90 18.17 -5.59 -24.15
CA GLY A 90 19.48 -6.18 -23.85
C GLY A 90 19.97 -5.96 -22.42
N GLY A 91 19.08 -5.63 -21.48
CA GLY A 91 19.40 -5.53 -20.06
C GLY A 91 20.15 -4.25 -19.69
N VAL A 92 19.77 -3.11 -20.28
CA VAL A 92 20.48 -1.82 -20.11
C VAL A 92 20.35 -1.19 -18.72
N ALA A 93 19.45 -1.69 -17.87
CA ALA A 93 19.26 -1.17 -16.52
C ALA A 93 20.29 -1.79 -15.59
N SER A 94 20.65 -1.08 -14.52
CA SER A 94 21.59 -1.63 -13.55
C SER A 94 20.99 -2.85 -12.86
N THR A 95 21.85 -3.81 -12.50
CA THR A 95 21.45 -4.99 -11.72
C THR A 95 20.73 -4.62 -10.43
N GLU A 96 21.12 -3.49 -9.81
CA GLU A 96 20.47 -2.96 -8.62
C GLU A 96 19.03 -2.50 -8.88
N ASP A 97 18.78 -1.75 -9.96
CA ASP A 97 17.43 -1.30 -10.32
C ASP A 97 16.53 -2.48 -10.66
N VAL A 98 17.06 -3.48 -11.39
CA VAL A 98 16.32 -4.71 -11.72
C VAL A 98 16.00 -5.52 -10.46
N THR A 99 16.92 -5.61 -9.51
CA THR A 99 16.72 -6.34 -8.25
C THR A 99 15.63 -5.67 -7.41
N LYS A 100 15.71 -4.35 -7.23
CA LYS A 100 14.72 -3.56 -6.49
C LYS A 100 13.33 -3.63 -7.11
N ALA A 101 13.25 -3.60 -8.45
CA ALA A 101 11.99 -3.74 -9.16
C ALA A 101 11.35 -5.12 -8.90
N LYS A 102 12.13 -6.20 -8.99
CA LYS A 102 11.64 -7.56 -8.68
C LYS A 102 11.17 -7.71 -7.24
N GLU A 103 11.94 -7.18 -6.29
CA GLU A 103 11.54 -7.15 -4.87
C GLU A 103 10.25 -6.35 -4.66
N ALA A 104 10.09 -5.21 -5.32
CA ALA A 104 8.88 -4.40 -5.24
C ALA A 104 7.66 -5.12 -5.85
N VAL A 105 7.82 -5.83 -6.97
CA VAL A 105 6.77 -6.67 -7.56
C VAL A 105 6.36 -7.79 -6.60
N ALA A 106 7.32 -8.52 -6.02
CA ALA A 106 7.03 -9.57 -5.06
C ALA A 106 6.30 -9.04 -3.81
N ALA A 107 6.73 -7.89 -3.29
CA ALA A 107 6.07 -7.21 -2.18
C ALA A 107 4.66 -6.72 -2.55
N GLY A 108 4.46 -6.22 -3.77
CA GLY A 108 3.16 -5.79 -4.27
C GLY A 108 2.17 -6.95 -4.42
N LYS A 109 2.60 -8.09 -4.96
CA LYS A 109 1.78 -9.31 -5.02
C LYS A 109 1.37 -9.79 -3.64
N LYS A 110 2.32 -9.81 -2.69
CA LYS A 110 2.07 -10.15 -1.29
C LYS A 110 1.05 -9.20 -0.65
N ALA A 111 1.20 -7.89 -0.85
CA ALA A 111 0.30 -6.87 -0.34
C ALA A 111 -1.14 -7.04 -0.86
N LEU A 112 -1.30 -7.42 -2.13
CA LEU A 112 -2.60 -7.72 -2.75
C LEU A 112 -3.18 -9.09 -2.37
N GLY A 113 -2.46 -9.91 -1.58
CA GLY A 113 -2.87 -11.28 -1.28
C GLY A 113 -2.82 -12.22 -2.49
N GLN A 114 -2.14 -11.82 -3.57
CA GLN A 114 -1.88 -12.65 -4.74
C GLN A 114 -0.64 -13.51 -4.41
N SER A 115 -0.83 -14.83 -4.28
CA SER A 115 0.29 -15.74 -4.04
C SER A 115 1.31 -15.64 -5.19
N ALA A 116 2.60 -15.55 -4.81
CA ALA A 116 3.73 -15.42 -5.73
C ALA A 116 3.92 -16.66 -6.61
#